data_AF-A0A8T4J5C1-F1
#
_entry.id   AF-A0A8T4J5C1-F1
#
_cell.length_a   1.000
_cell.length_b   1.000
_cell.length_c   1.000
_cell.angle_alpha   90.00
_cell.angle_beta   90.00
_cell.angle_gamma   90.00
#
_symmetry.space_group_name_H-M   'P 1'
#
loop_
_entity.id
_entity.type
_entity.pdbx_description
1 polymer ?
#
loop_
_entity_poly.entity_id
_entity_poly.type
_entity_poly.pdbx_seq_one_letter_code
_entity_poly.pdbx_strand_id
1 'polypeptide(L)'
;MVNVLTKGVWTGVDVDASQFSGLQTNRLAWGAVDDAVKSAYVFEGSSTQVALDGTPSMIGSFKHYNHVIPMPPHPVFTAELTITVAFGDKDRRTVGPLKFQHNETPNVGPAPEDTVELEPVKFDRVVQVDGNWYDMHIEGFLQYGEISKHFTSQEDAEKPNTAELRASFTPYKGQG
;
A
#
# COMPACT_ATOMS: atom_id res chain seq x y z
N MET A 1 -2.04 -20.84 11.02
CA MET A 1 -2.51 -19.73 10.16
C MET A 1 -3.92 -19.34 10.57
N VAL A 2 -4.32 -18.08 10.33
CA VAL A 2 -5.67 -17.57 10.64
C VAL A 2 -6.26 -16.81 9.47
N ASN A 3 -7.58 -16.87 9.31
CA ASN A 3 -8.27 -16.11 8.27
C ASN A 3 -8.32 -14.63 8.62
N VAL A 4 -7.85 -13.80 7.70
CA VAL A 4 -7.83 -12.35 7.82
C VAL A 4 -8.47 -11.75 6.59
N LEU A 5 -9.41 -10.85 6.82
CA LEU A 5 -9.94 -9.97 5.81
C LEU A 5 -9.30 -8.59 5.99
N THR A 6 -8.71 -8.06 4.93
CA THR A 6 -8.19 -6.70 4.91
C THR A 6 -8.97 -5.84 3.92
N LYS A 7 -8.98 -4.54 4.19
CA LYS A 7 -9.41 -3.48 3.28
C LYS A 7 -8.50 -2.28 3.48
N GLY A 8 -8.31 -1.45 2.46
CA GLY A 8 -7.54 -0.23 2.61
C GLY A 8 -8.19 0.94 1.89
N VAL A 9 -7.94 2.12 2.42
CA VAL A 9 -8.37 3.40 1.84
C VAL A 9 -7.21 4.39 1.88
N TRP A 10 -7.03 5.14 0.81
CA TRP A 10 -6.04 6.21 0.74
C TRP A 10 -6.59 7.41 1.52
N THR A 11 -5.96 7.77 2.63
CA THR A 11 -6.51 8.76 3.58
C THR A 11 -5.94 10.15 3.40
N GLY A 12 -4.76 10.29 2.79
CA GLY A 12 -4.11 11.58 2.68
C GLY A 12 -2.95 11.60 1.68
N VAL A 13 -2.49 12.81 1.43
CA VAL A 13 -1.24 13.15 0.75
C VAL A 13 -0.59 14.31 1.52
N ASP A 14 0.74 14.44 1.46
CA ASP A 14 1.49 15.50 2.16
C ASP A 14 1.67 16.80 1.35
N VAL A 15 1.05 16.87 0.18
CA VAL A 15 1.00 18.04 -0.73
C VAL A 15 -0.45 18.52 -0.91
N ASP A 16 -0.68 19.47 -1.83
CA ASP A 16 -2.04 19.95 -2.12
C ASP A 16 -2.95 18.82 -2.64
N ALA A 17 -3.89 18.41 -1.79
CA ALA A 17 -4.85 17.36 -2.06
C ALA A 17 -5.81 17.68 -3.23
N SER A 18 -5.92 18.94 -3.66
CA SER A 18 -6.78 19.32 -4.80
C SER A 18 -6.34 18.68 -6.13
N GLN A 19 -5.08 18.24 -6.20
CA GLN A 19 -4.49 17.55 -7.36
C GLN A 19 -4.90 16.08 -7.46
N PHE A 20 -5.52 15.55 -6.39
CA PHE A 20 -5.82 14.14 -6.24
C PHE A 20 -7.33 13.89 -6.25
N SER A 21 -7.74 12.77 -6.83
CA SER A 21 -9.08 12.22 -6.70
C SER A 21 -9.05 10.85 -6.02
N GLY A 22 -10.15 10.48 -5.37
CA GLY A 22 -10.32 9.15 -4.77
C GLY A 22 -9.77 8.99 -3.35
N LEU A 23 -9.38 10.07 -2.67
CA LEU A 23 -9.20 10.04 -1.22
C LEU A 23 -10.43 9.44 -0.52
N GLN A 24 -10.19 8.71 0.56
CA GLN A 24 -11.17 7.89 1.29
C GLN A 24 -11.75 6.71 0.48
N THR A 25 -11.13 6.37 -0.66
CA THR A 25 -11.45 5.17 -1.44
C THR A 25 -10.23 4.27 -1.56
N ASN A 26 -10.38 3.12 -2.21
CA ASN A 26 -9.28 2.21 -2.48
C ASN A 26 -8.41 2.63 -3.68
N ARG A 27 -8.77 3.70 -4.39
CA ARG A 27 -8.02 4.27 -5.51
C ARG A 27 -7.65 5.72 -5.23
N LEU A 28 -6.36 6.06 -5.34
CA LEU A 28 -5.86 7.43 -5.33
C LEU A 28 -5.33 7.74 -6.72
N ALA A 29 -5.82 8.80 -7.37
CA ALA A 29 -5.41 9.16 -8.73
C ALA A 29 -4.97 10.63 -8.81
N TRP A 30 -4.03 10.92 -9.71
CA TRP A 30 -3.46 12.25 -9.93
C TRP A 30 -3.21 12.52 -11.42
N GLY A 31 -2.87 13.76 -11.74
CA GLY A 31 -2.61 14.22 -13.11
C GLY A 31 -3.74 15.08 -13.69
N ALA A 32 -3.34 16.14 -14.41
CA ALA A 32 -4.25 17.11 -15.03
C ALA A 32 -4.77 16.61 -16.40
N VAL A 33 -5.34 15.41 -16.40
CA VAL A 33 -5.85 14.69 -17.58
C VAL A 33 -7.21 14.06 -17.26
N ASP A 34 -7.86 13.51 -18.29
CA ASP A 34 -9.12 12.76 -18.11
C ASP A 34 -8.92 11.57 -17.14
N ASP A 35 -9.93 11.27 -16.32
CA ASP A 35 -9.78 10.33 -15.20
C ASP A 35 -9.40 8.89 -15.63
N ALA A 36 -9.71 8.54 -16.88
CA ALA A 36 -9.39 7.25 -17.50
C ALA A 36 -7.90 7.07 -17.83
N VAL A 37 -7.11 8.16 -17.86
CA VAL A 37 -5.68 8.15 -18.19
C VAL A 37 -4.82 8.79 -17.09
N LYS A 38 -5.38 8.97 -15.90
CA LYS A 38 -4.65 9.42 -14.72
C LYS A 38 -3.78 8.31 -14.14
N SER A 39 -2.55 8.66 -13.77
CA SER A 39 -1.75 7.83 -12.89
C SER A 39 -2.47 7.61 -11.57
N ALA A 40 -2.35 6.41 -11.02
CA ALA A 40 -3.12 6.02 -9.85
C ALA A 40 -2.51 4.87 -9.06
N TYR A 41 -2.72 4.91 -7.75
CA TYR A 41 -2.61 3.74 -6.90
C TYR A 41 -3.96 3.09 -6.67
N VAL A 42 -3.99 1.77 -6.69
CA VAL A 42 -5.12 0.98 -6.21
C VAL A 42 -4.62 -0.02 -5.18
N PHE A 43 -5.29 -0.05 -4.03
CA PHE A 43 -5.09 -1.09 -3.03
C PHE A 43 -6.34 -1.98 -2.97
N GLU A 44 -6.17 -3.27 -3.23
CA GLU A 44 -7.22 -4.26 -3.06
C GLU A 44 -6.88 -5.11 -1.83
N GLY A 45 -7.73 -5.04 -0.81
CA GLY A 45 -7.62 -5.94 0.34
C GLY A 45 -7.77 -7.41 -0.06
N SER A 46 -7.43 -8.30 0.86
CA SER A 46 -7.44 -9.75 0.65
C SER A 46 -8.27 -10.44 1.72
N SER A 47 -8.79 -11.62 1.39
CA SER A 47 -9.37 -12.56 2.35
C SER A 47 -8.52 -13.83 2.30
N THR A 48 -7.50 -13.91 3.16
CA THR A 48 -6.49 -14.98 3.10
C THR A 48 -6.10 -15.49 4.47
N GLN A 49 -5.32 -16.58 4.48
CA GLN A 49 -4.70 -17.12 5.67
C GLN A 49 -3.34 -16.45 5.92
N VAL A 50 -3.15 -15.92 7.12
CA VAL A 50 -1.86 -15.35 7.54
C VAL A 50 -1.19 -16.23 8.59
N ALA A 51 0.13 -16.27 8.54
CA ALA A 51 0.96 -16.86 9.59
C ALA A 51 1.12 -15.90 10.77
N LEU A 52 1.21 -16.45 11.98
CA LEU A 52 1.35 -15.71 13.24
C LEU A 52 2.73 -15.93 13.90
N ASP A 53 3.66 -16.50 13.14
CA ASP A 53 5.02 -16.88 13.55
C ASP A 53 6.08 -15.90 13.02
N GLY A 54 5.65 -14.76 12.46
CA GLY A 54 6.53 -13.80 11.79
C GLY A 54 6.75 -14.07 10.29
N THR A 55 6.19 -15.13 9.71
CA THR A 55 6.30 -15.36 8.26
C THR A 55 5.49 -14.32 7.46
N PRO A 56 6.09 -13.59 6.51
CA PRO A 56 5.40 -12.58 5.71
C PRO A 56 4.22 -13.16 4.90
N SER A 57 3.02 -12.65 5.18
CA SER A 57 1.76 -13.06 4.55
C SER A 57 1.19 -11.94 3.70
N MET A 58 0.47 -12.27 2.63
CA MET A 58 -0.21 -11.27 1.80
C MET A 58 -1.33 -10.60 2.60
N ILE A 59 -1.37 -9.27 2.56
CA ILE A 59 -2.45 -8.47 3.15
C ILE A 59 -3.23 -7.66 2.11
N GLY A 60 -2.85 -7.74 0.85
CA GLY A 60 -3.56 -7.08 -0.25
C GLY A 60 -2.70 -7.01 -1.50
N SER A 61 -3.30 -6.57 -2.59
CA SER A 61 -2.63 -6.23 -3.83
C SER A 61 -2.47 -4.72 -3.91
N PHE A 62 -1.24 -4.27 -4.18
CA PHE A 62 -0.93 -2.89 -4.55
C PHE A 62 -0.72 -2.82 -6.06
N LYS A 63 -1.40 -1.90 -6.72
CA LYS A 63 -1.29 -1.66 -8.15
C LYS A 63 -0.91 -0.21 -8.39
N HIS A 64 0.02 0.01 -9.30
CA HIS A 64 0.35 1.32 -9.82
C HIS A 64 0.01 1.37 -11.30
N TYR A 65 -0.96 2.23 -11.63
CA TYR A 65 -1.25 2.66 -12.98
C TYR A 65 -0.32 3.83 -13.25
N ASN A 66 0.77 3.58 -13.97
CA ASN A 66 1.70 4.63 -14.35
C ASN A 66 1.38 5.07 -15.78
N HIS A 67 0.83 6.27 -15.92
CA HIS A 67 0.40 6.83 -17.19
C HIS A 67 1.18 8.10 -17.51
N VAL A 68 1.43 8.33 -18.80
CA VAL A 68 2.09 9.56 -19.23
C VAL A 68 1.16 10.74 -19.00
N ILE A 69 1.44 11.49 -17.92
CA ILE A 69 0.73 12.72 -17.57
C ILE A 69 1.62 13.96 -17.74
N PRO A 70 1.02 15.16 -17.89
CA PRO A 70 1.77 16.39 -17.70
C PRO A 70 2.37 16.43 -16.29
N MET A 71 3.65 16.80 -16.21
CA MET A 71 4.38 16.91 -14.95
C MET A 71 3.56 17.70 -13.91
N PRO A 72 3.19 17.09 -12.76
CA PRO A 72 2.40 17.78 -11.75
C PRO A 72 3.23 18.86 -11.05
N PRO A 73 2.60 19.85 -10.38
CA PRO A 73 3.32 20.83 -9.58
C PRO A 73 4.15 20.21 -8.44
N HIS A 74 3.74 19.04 -7.95
CA HIS A 74 4.41 18.26 -6.93
C HIS A 74 4.64 16.83 -7.43
N PRO A 75 5.74 16.57 -8.16
CA PRO A 75 6.06 15.21 -8.64
C PRO A 75 6.55 14.27 -7.54
N VAL A 76 7.00 14.83 -6.42
CA VAL A 76 7.37 14.06 -5.23
C VAL A 76 6.34 14.34 -4.14
N PHE A 77 5.72 13.29 -3.64
CA PHE A 77 4.72 13.36 -2.57
C PHE A 77 4.66 12.04 -1.80
N THR A 78 4.11 12.08 -0.59
CA THR A 78 3.81 10.90 0.21
C THR A 78 2.32 10.63 0.15
N ALA A 79 1.91 9.45 -0.33
CA ALA A 79 0.55 8.96 -0.22
C ALA A 79 0.36 8.14 1.06
N GLU A 80 -0.77 8.34 1.74
CA GLU A 80 -1.08 7.68 3.00
C GLU A 80 -2.20 6.66 2.81
N LEU A 81 -1.92 5.39 3.12
CA LEU A 81 -2.89 4.29 3.12
C LEU A 81 -3.24 3.87 4.54
N THR A 82 -4.53 3.81 4.85
CA THR A 82 -5.03 3.23 6.09
C THR A 82 -5.64 1.86 5.80
N ILE A 83 -5.28 0.84 6.58
CA ILE A 83 -5.72 -0.55 6.41
C ILE A 83 -6.62 -0.95 7.57
N THR A 84 -7.80 -1.48 7.25
CA THR A 84 -8.63 -2.22 8.21
C THR A 84 -8.34 -3.71 8.11
N VAL A 85 -8.04 -4.34 9.23
CA VAL A 85 -7.78 -5.77 9.38
C VAL A 85 -8.92 -6.37 10.21
N ALA A 86 -9.51 -7.47 9.75
CA ALA A 86 -10.61 -8.15 10.38
C ALA A 86 -10.32 -9.66 10.56
N PHE A 87 -10.63 -10.18 11.75
CA PHE A 87 -10.45 -11.59 12.12
C PHE A 87 -11.79 -12.30 12.16
N GLY A 88 -12.05 -13.13 11.15
CA GLY A 88 -13.39 -13.69 10.94
C GLY A 88 -14.46 -12.58 10.92
N ASP A 89 -15.54 -12.77 11.68
CA ASP A 89 -16.70 -11.88 11.65
C ASP A 89 -16.79 -10.87 12.80
N LYS A 90 -15.86 -10.87 13.76
CA LYS A 90 -16.08 -10.22 15.07
C LYS A 90 -15.21 -9.00 15.34
N ASP A 91 -13.90 -9.11 15.14
CA ASP A 91 -12.97 -8.04 15.51
C ASP A 91 -12.38 -7.36 14.28
N ARG A 92 -12.46 -6.02 14.27
CA ARG A 92 -11.88 -5.16 13.22
C ARG A 92 -10.98 -4.10 13.85
N ARG A 93 -9.80 -3.93 13.29
CA ARG A 93 -8.82 -2.91 13.68
C ARG A 93 -8.41 -2.11 12.48
N THR A 94 -8.41 -0.79 12.62
CA THR A 94 -7.87 0.12 11.61
C THR A 94 -6.47 0.54 12.03
N VAL A 95 -5.51 0.40 11.13
CA VAL A 95 -4.09 0.74 11.32
C VAL A 95 -3.62 1.62 10.18
N GLY A 96 -2.70 2.53 10.48
CA GLY A 96 -2.17 3.48 9.51
C GLY A 96 -1.69 4.78 10.17
N PRO A 97 -1.19 5.71 9.36
CA PRO A 97 -0.98 5.57 7.93
C PRO A 97 0.24 4.69 7.60
N LEU A 98 0.14 3.89 6.53
CA LEU A 98 1.29 3.42 5.77
C LEU A 98 1.65 4.53 4.79
N LYS A 99 2.94 4.84 4.66
CA LYS A 99 3.42 5.96 3.85
C LYS A 99 4.17 5.47 2.63
N PHE A 100 3.74 5.94 1.47
CA PHE A 100 4.27 5.60 0.15
C PHE A 100 4.88 6.87 -0.44
N GLN A 101 6.21 6.97 -0.41
CA GLN A 101 6.93 8.08 -1.01
C GLN A 101 6.98 7.85 -2.52
N HIS A 102 6.24 8.66 -3.26
CA HIS A 102 6.15 8.63 -4.71
C HIS A 102 7.11 9.64 -5.33
N ASN A 103 7.67 9.28 -6.47
CA ASN A 103 8.41 10.18 -7.34
C ASN A 103 7.99 9.94 -8.80
N GLU A 104 7.22 10.88 -9.33
CA GLU A 104 6.85 10.99 -10.74
C GLU A 104 8.07 11.51 -11.51
N THR A 105 8.63 10.68 -12.37
CA THR A 105 9.84 11.03 -13.10
C THR A 105 9.51 11.76 -14.40
N PRO A 106 10.41 12.60 -14.92
CA PRO A 106 10.24 13.13 -16.26
C PRO A 106 10.16 11.99 -17.28
N ASN A 107 9.11 11.97 -18.09
CA ASN A 107 8.87 11.05 -19.21
C ASN A 107 9.91 11.12 -20.35
N VAL A 108 11.06 11.75 -20.11
CA VAL A 108 12.16 11.95 -21.05
C VAL A 108 13.47 11.54 -20.40
N GLY A 109 14.12 10.49 -20.92
CA GLY A 109 15.45 10.07 -20.46
C GLY A 109 15.63 8.56 -20.38
N PRO A 110 16.76 8.09 -19.81
CA PRO A 110 17.11 6.67 -19.74
C PRO A 110 16.37 5.90 -18.64
N ALA A 111 15.70 6.58 -17.71
CA ALA A 111 14.95 5.99 -16.60
C ALA A 111 13.64 6.78 -16.40
N PRO A 112 12.66 6.62 -17.31
CA PRO A 112 11.37 7.29 -17.22
C PRO A 112 10.44 6.60 -16.21
N GLU A 113 10.89 5.59 -15.47
CA GLU A 113 10.02 4.85 -14.57
C GLU A 113 9.80 5.58 -13.25
N ASP A 114 8.52 5.71 -12.89
CA ASP A 114 8.12 6.17 -11.58
C ASP A 114 8.49 5.19 -10.48
N THR A 115 8.86 5.76 -9.33
CA THR A 115 9.28 4.99 -8.17
C THR A 115 8.40 5.27 -6.96
N VAL A 116 8.24 4.21 -6.15
CA VAL A 116 7.53 4.24 -4.88
C VAL A 116 8.40 3.58 -3.83
N GLU A 117 8.64 4.28 -2.72
CA GLU A 117 9.31 3.74 -1.54
C GLU A 117 8.33 3.64 -0.37
N LEU A 118 8.25 2.45 0.24
CA LEU A 118 7.39 2.18 1.39
C LEU A 118 8.16 2.40 2.70
N GLU A 119 7.66 3.31 3.54
CA GLU A 119 8.25 3.55 4.84
C GLU A 119 8.08 2.32 5.76
N PRO A 120 9.11 1.92 6.53
CA PRO A 120 8.99 0.85 7.50
C PRO A 120 8.01 1.24 8.60
N VAL A 121 7.02 0.40 8.89
CA VAL A 121 6.05 0.66 9.95
C VAL A 121 5.65 -0.62 10.68
N LYS A 122 5.47 -0.49 11.99
CA LYS A 122 4.94 -1.51 12.90
C LYS A 122 3.71 -0.96 13.59
N PHE A 123 2.69 -1.80 13.73
CA PHE A 123 1.49 -1.51 14.51
C PHE A 123 1.36 -2.52 15.64
N ASP A 124 1.12 -2.05 16.86
CA ASP A 124 0.99 -2.92 18.02
C ASP A 124 -0.46 -3.40 18.21
N ARG A 125 -0.63 -4.66 18.63
CA ARG A 125 -1.94 -5.24 18.99
C ARG A 125 -3.01 -5.07 17.89
N VAL A 126 -2.65 -5.45 16.67
CA VAL A 126 -3.54 -5.36 15.50
C VAL A 126 -4.53 -6.52 15.45
N VAL A 127 -4.10 -7.67 15.94
CA VAL A 127 -4.76 -8.95 15.73
C VAL A 127 -4.90 -9.66 17.06
N GLN A 128 -6.07 -10.21 17.37
CA GLN A 128 -6.24 -11.11 18.52
C GLN A 128 -6.63 -12.51 18.06
N VAL A 129 -5.89 -13.52 18.52
CA VAL A 129 -6.13 -14.93 18.23
C VAL A 129 -5.98 -15.72 19.52
N ASP A 130 -7.03 -16.47 19.88
CA ASP A 130 -7.08 -17.27 21.12
C ASP A 130 -6.68 -16.47 22.38
N GLY A 131 -7.15 -15.22 22.44
CA GLY A 131 -6.86 -14.29 23.55
C GLY A 131 -5.51 -13.58 23.47
N ASN A 132 -4.60 -14.01 22.59
CA ASN A 132 -3.27 -13.41 22.43
C ASN A 132 -3.27 -12.31 21.38
N TRP A 133 -2.67 -11.17 21.70
CA TRP A 133 -2.47 -10.08 20.74
C TRP A 133 -1.23 -10.31 19.88
N TYR A 134 -1.28 -9.86 18.65
CA TYR A 134 -0.17 -9.87 17.70
C TYR A 134 0.03 -8.49 17.11
N ASP A 135 1.30 -8.14 16.94
CA ASP A 135 1.75 -6.95 16.24
C ASP A 135 1.83 -7.24 14.74
N MET A 136 1.67 -6.19 13.93
CA MET A 136 1.75 -6.26 12.48
C MET A 136 2.95 -5.42 12.01
N HIS A 137 3.81 -6.02 11.19
CA HIS A 137 4.93 -5.34 10.57
C HIS A 137 4.75 -5.34 9.06
N ILE A 138 4.87 -4.17 8.43
CA ILE A 138 4.83 -4.08 6.98
C ILE A 138 6.21 -4.41 6.43
N GLU A 139 6.28 -5.48 5.62
CA GLU A 139 7.55 -6.02 5.13
C GLU A 139 7.95 -5.40 3.79
N GLY A 140 6.97 -5.16 2.91
CA GLY A 140 7.20 -4.59 1.58
C GLY A 140 6.29 -5.15 0.51
N PHE A 141 6.69 -4.90 -0.73
CA PHE A 141 6.11 -5.41 -1.96
C PHE A 141 6.80 -6.72 -2.33
N LEU A 142 6.03 -7.82 -2.45
CA LEU A 142 6.53 -9.04 -3.07
C LEU A 142 6.34 -8.95 -4.58
N GLN A 143 7.46 -8.92 -5.32
CA GLN A 143 7.50 -9.01 -6.77
C GLN A 143 8.63 -9.94 -7.19
N TYR A 144 8.40 -10.77 -8.21
CA TYR A 144 9.41 -11.68 -8.75
C TYR A 144 10.07 -12.61 -7.70
N GLY A 145 9.37 -12.90 -6.59
CA GLY A 145 9.85 -13.74 -5.50
C GLY A 145 10.64 -13.02 -4.41
N GLU A 146 10.85 -11.72 -4.52
CA GLU A 146 11.59 -10.91 -3.54
C GLU A 146 10.70 -9.86 -2.89
N ILE A 147 10.89 -9.66 -1.58
CA ILE A 147 10.23 -8.58 -0.84
C ILE A 147 11.14 -7.37 -0.85
N SER A 148 10.66 -6.26 -1.40
CA SER A 148 11.36 -4.97 -1.47
C SER A 148 10.48 -3.85 -0.94
N LYS A 149 11.11 -2.78 -0.44
CA LYS A 149 10.41 -1.52 -0.13
C LYS A 149 10.31 -0.59 -1.33
N HIS A 150 11.05 -0.89 -2.38
CA HIS A 150 11.06 -0.14 -3.63
C HIS A 150 10.17 -0.83 -4.65
N PHE A 151 9.38 -0.03 -5.35
CA PHE A 151 8.47 -0.46 -6.39
C PHE A 151 8.60 0.50 -7.57
N THR A 152 8.86 -0.04 -8.75
CA THR A 152 9.14 0.74 -9.96
C THR A 152 8.12 0.38 -11.03
N SER A 153 7.58 1.35 -11.75
CA SER A 153 6.56 1.10 -12.78
C SER A 153 6.93 1.74 -14.10
N GLN A 154 6.87 0.95 -15.16
CA GLN A 154 7.06 1.44 -16.51
C GLN A 154 5.89 2.36 -16.92
N GLU A 155 6.20 3.47 -17.58
CA GLU A 155 5.24 4.36 -18.24
C GLU A 155 4.35 3.63 -19.25
N ASP A 156 3.05 3.95 -19.23
CA ASP A 156 2.02 3.52 -20.18
C ASP A 156 2.03 2.02 -20.49
N ALA A 157 2.36 1.20 -19.48
CA ALA A 157 2.25 -0.24 -19.60
C ALA A 157 0.78 -0.63 -19.86
N GLU A 158 0.55 -1.64 -20.73
CA GLU A 158 -0.80 -2.13 -21.07
C GLU A 158 -1.59 -2.58 -19.81
N LYS A 159 -0.87 -2.96 -18.75
CA LYS A 159 -1.40 -3.36 -17.45
C LYS A 159 -0.65 -2.63 -16.34
N PRO A 160 -1.32 -2.30 -15.22
CA PRO A 160 -0.64 -1.70 -14.08
C PRO A 160 0.41 -2.65 -13.53
N ASN A 161 1.54 -2.10 -13.07
CA ASN A 161 2.45 -2.91 -12.29
C ASN A 161 1.76 -3.31 -10.98
N THR A 162 1.95 -4.54 -10.55
CA THR A 162 1.23 -5.13 -9.41
C THR A 162 2.20 -5.84 -8.49
N ALA A 163 2.02 -5.64 -7.19
CA ALA A 163 2.69 -6.39 -6.13
C ALA A 163 1.69 -6.91 -5.10
N GLU A 164 2.11 -7.94 -4.36
CA GLU A 164 1.48 -8.24 -3.09
C GLU A 164 2.09 -7.36 -2.00
N LEU A 165 1.26 -6.66 -1.23
CA LEU A 165 1.71 -6.04 0.00
C LEU A 165 1.81 -7.12 1.07
N ARG A 166 3.00 -7.31 1.63
CA ARG A 166 3.31 -8.34 2.62
C ARG A 166 3.43 -7.73 4.01
N ALA A 167 2.87 -8.43 5.00
CA ALA A 167 3.06 -8.13 6.40
C ALA A 167 3.34 -9.39 7.21
N SER A 168 4.16 -9.27 8.24
CA SER A 168 4.33 -10.32 9.24
C SER A 168 3.53 -10.01 10.50
N PHE A 169 3.11 -11.07 11.18
CA PHE A 169 2.41 -10.98 12.46
C PHE A 169 3.20 -11.74 13.52
N THR A 170 3.52 -11.07 14.63
CA THR A 170 4.29 -11.65 15.73
C THR A 170 3.59 -11.43 17.07
N PRO A 171 3.73 -12.35 18.05
CA PRO A 171 3.09 -12.18 19.36
C PRO A 171 3.47 -10.83 20.00
N TYR A 172 2.46 -10.08 20.43
CA TYR A 172 2.66 -8.86 21.20
C TYR A 172 3.30 -9.22 22.54
N LYS A 173 4.48 -8.69 22.81
CA LYS A 173 5.22 -8.99 24.04
C LYS A 173 4.93 -8.05 25.21
N GLY A 174 4.18 -6.97 24.98
CA GLY A 174 4.05 -5.89 25.96
C GLY A 174 5.38 -5.19 26.24
N GLN A 175 5.32 -4.01 26.85
CA GLN A 175 6.38 -3.64 27.78
C GLN A 175 5.97 -4.29 29.11
N GLY A 176 6.86 -5.11 29.67
CA GLY A 176 6.68 -5.69 31.00
C GLY A 176 6.70 -4.64 32.10
#